data_AF-A0A959NA26-F1
#
_entry.id   AF-A0A959NA26-F1
#
_cell.length_a   1.000
_cell.length_b   1.000
_cell.length_c   1.000
_cell.angle_alpha   90.00
_cell.angle_beta   90.00
_cell.angle_gamma   90.00
#
_symmetry.space_group_name_H-M   'P 1'
#
loop_
_entity.id
_entity.type
_entity.pdbx_description
1 polymer ?
#
loop_
_entity_poly.entity_id
_entity_poly.type
_entity_poly.pdbx_seq_one_letter_code
_entity_poly.pdbx_strand_id
1 'polypeptide(L)'
;IENLKTHTQMNLDCKKCHICDTPTKANPCLILCPRNKLKVVRHLPEEGPENLTIDKISSDEDLYGPVNFTHKLHSEMSLMSGGCSICHHFNPPGKIVKCSHCHETARDRKDKTKPDLKAAFHRQCMDCHKSWEEKTECESCHSLNSKKIESTVKIKAEKVHPEVKIPQRVIYETDYDEGSVVTYFHNDHSSLFNLECSDCHDQESCANCHAEIRLESIKADPHERCSTCHDTENNCNKCHKSEIARPFDHKIKTGFDIATYHSDLSCAECHKTQNKFSGLKPDCVVCHSTSDGYFNHSITGIKLDETHVEFYCENCHQDKDYSRKPICNECHDDDISFPTSIPGERIK
;
A
#
# COMPACT_ATOMS: atom_id res chain seq x y z
N ILE A 1 19.24 -3.10 -49.74
CA ILE A 1 17.90 -2.84 -49.17
C ILE A 1 16.93 -3.80 -49.85
N GLU A 2 16.81 -5.02 -49.32
CA GLU A 2 15.84 -6.00 -49.84
C GLU A 2 14.42 -5.46 -49.62
N ASN A 3 13.56 -5.65 -50.62
CA ASN A 3 12.14 -5.30 -50.61
C ASN A 3 11.43 -5.92 -49.39
N LEU A 4 11.34 -5.18 -48.29
CA LEU A 4 10.51 -5.52 -47.14
C LEU A 4 9.06 -5.36 -47.57
N LYS A 5 8.42 -6.47 -47.97
CA LYS A 5 6.97 -6.53 -48.20
C LYS A 5 6.23 -5.95 -46.99
N THR A 6 5.26 -5.09 -47.24
CA THR A 6 4.37 -4.60 -46.17
C THR A 6 3.56 -5.77 -45.62
N HIS A 7 3.08 -5.69 -44.36
CA HIS A 7 2.28 -6.76 -43.75
C HIS A 7 1.09 -7.20 -44.62
N THR A 8 0.47 -6.25 -45.33
CA THR A 8 -0.64 -6.49 -46.28
C THR A 8 -0.26 -7.30 -47.52
N GLN A 9 1.03 -7.40 -47.85
CA GLN A 9 1.56 -8.15 -48.98
C GLN A 9 2.11 -9.54 -48.57
N MET A 10 2.00 -9.89 -47.30
CA MET A 10 2.45 -11.17 -46.75
C MET A 10 1.25 -12.08 -46.47
N ASN A 11 1.36 -13.36 -46.82
CA ASN A 11 0.36 -14.37 -46.47
C ASN A 11 0.52 -14.73 -44.97
N LEU A 12 -0.07 -13.93 -44.10
CA LEU A 12 0.01 -14.06 -42.64
C LEU A 12 -1.38 -14.33 -42.06
N ASP A 13 -1.45 -15.28 -41.13
CA ASP A 13 -2.63 -15.47 -40.30
C ASP A 13 -2.61 -14.43 -39.16
N CYS A 14 -3.44 -13.39 -39.30
CA CYS A 14 -3.51 -12.27 -38.36
C CYS A 14 -3.86 -12.72 -36.93
N LYS A 15 -4.66 -13.78 -36.79
CA LYS A 15 -5.11 -14.29 -35.48
C LYS A 15 -3.99 -14.92 -34.66
N LYS A 16 -2.82 -15.16 -35.25
CA LYS A 16 -1.63 -15.62 -34.51
C LYS A 16 -0.92 -14.51 -33.74
N CYS A 17 -1.22 -13.25 -34.06
CA CYS A 17 -0.57 -12.10 -33.44
C CYS A 17 -1.57 -11.12 -32.81
N HIS A 18 -2.80 -11.09 -33.28
CA HIS A 18 -3.84 -10.14 -32.90
C HIS A 18 -5.01 -10.84 -32.22
N ILE A 19 -5.52 -10.27 -31.12
CA ILE A 19 -6.75 -10.73 -30.45
C ILE A 19 -8.02 -10.20 -31.13
N CYS A 20 -7.90 -9.12 -31.91
CA CYS A 20 -9.01 -8.51 -32.63
C CYS A 20 -8.92 -8.76 -34.14
N ASP A 21 -10.07 -8.80 -34.80
CA ASP A 21 -10.14 -9.06 -36.25
C ASP A 21 -9.68 -7.86 -37.10
N THR A 22 -9.67 -6.63 -36.53
CA THR A 22 -9.35 -5.37 -37.22
C THR A 22 -8.31 -4.52 -36.47
N PRO A 23 -7.03 -4.97 -36.38
CA PRO A 23 -5.98 -4.21 -35.71
C PRO A 23 -5.70 -2.88 -36.41
N THR A 24 -5.47 -1.83 -35.63
CA THR A 24 -5.06 -0.51 -36.14
C THR A 24 -3.65 -0.16 -35.67
N LYS A 25 -3.02 0.86 -36.25
CA LYS A 25 -1.72 1.35 -35.77
C LYS A 25 -1.79 1.86 -34.32
N ALA A 26 -2.90 2.49 -33.95
CA ALA A 26 -3.12 3.03 -32.61
C ALA A 26 -3.45 1.93 -31.60
N ASN A 27 -4.28 0.96 -32.00
CA ASN A 27 -4.61 -0.21 -31.20
C ASN A 27 -4.34 -1.49 -32.02
N PRO A 28 -3.11 -2.02 -31.95
CA PRO A 28 -2.76 -3.21 -32.68
C PRO A 28 -3.29 -4.48 -32.01
N CYS A 29 -3.93 -4.42 -30.84
CA CYS A 29 -4.56 -5.56 -30.16
C CYS A 29 -3.69 -6.82 -30.14
N LEU A 30 -2.40 -6.69 -29.79
CA LEU A 30 -1.46 -7.81 -29.85
C LEU A 30 -1.75 -8.84 -28.75
N ILE A 31 -1.66 -10.13 -29.08
CA ILE A 31 -1.80 -11.23 -28.11
C ILE A 31 -0.80 -11.06 -26.98
N LEU A 32 -1.29 -10.89 -25.76
CA LEU A 32 -0.48 -10.71 -24.55
C LEU A 32 0.48 -11.87 -24.36
N CYS A 33 1.71 -11.56 -23.96
CA CYS A 33 2.69 -12.59 -23.62
C CYS A 33 2.11 -13.44 -22.46
N PRO A 34 2.13 -14.78 -22.57
CA PRO A 34 1.70 -15.66 -21.49
C PRO A 34 2.46 -15.34 -20.20
N ARG A 35 1.73 -15.29 -19.09
CA ARG A 35 2.29 -15.06 -17.75
C ARG A 35 2.01 -16.29 -16.90
N ASN A 36 3.07 -16.95 -16.43
CA ASN A 36 2.91 -18.05 -15.50
C ASN A 36 2.84 -17.48 -14.08
N LYS A 37 1.94 -18.03 -13.24
CA LYS A 37 1.98 -17.75 -11.81
C LYS A 37 3.35 -18.19 -11.28
N LEU A 38 4.15 -17.20 -10.93
CA LEU A 38 5.47 -17.39 -10.35
C LEU A 38 5.32 -18.16 -9.02
N LYS A 39 5.76 -19.43 -8.98
CA LYS A 39 6.07 -20.13 -7.72
C LYS A 39 7.40 -19.60 -7.19
N VAL A 40 7.47 -18.33 -6.81
CA VAL A 40 8.73 -17.68 -6.46
C VAL A 40 8.66 -17.25 -5.01
N VAL A 41 9.76 -17.52 -4.29
CA VAL A 41 10.08 -16.91 -3.00
C VAL A 41 9.90 -15.39 -3.15
N ARG A 42 9.10 -14.76 -2.29
CA ARG A 42 8.89 -13.30 -2.36
C ARG A 42 10.25 -12.62 -2.18
N HIS A 43 10.70 -11.91 -3.21
CA HIS A 43 11.87 -11.04 -3.17
C HIS A 43 11.38 -9.62 -2.90
N LEU A 44 12.14 -8.85 -2.11
CA LEU A 44 11.83 -7.46 -1.84
C LEU A 44 12.46 -6.54 -2.90
N PRO A 45 11.88 -5.36 -3.19
CA PRO A 45 12.45 -4.38 -4.13
C PRO A 45 13.93 -4.06 -3.90
N GLU A 46 14.36 -4.05 -2.64
CA GLU A 46 15.72 -3.71 -2.21
C GLU A 46 16.74 -4.80 -2.51
N GLU A 47 16.31 -6.03 -2.80
CA GLU A 47 17.19 -7.14 -3.19
C GLU A 47 17.65 -7.01 -4.65
N GLY A 48 16.94 -6.19 -5.43
CA GLY A 48 17.27 -5.90 -6.82
C GLY A 48 18.32 -4.79 -6.98
N PRO A 49 18.92 -4.66 -8.17
CA PRO A 49 19.74 -3.50 -8.49
C PRO A 49 18.89 -2.23 -8.42
N GLU A 50 19.45 -1.11 -7.93
CA GLU A 50 18.71 0.15 -7.90
C GLU A 50 18.50 0.73 -9.31
N ASN A 51 19.57 0.73 -10.11
CA ASN A 51 19.60 1.27 -11.45
C ASN A 51 20.31 0.29 -12.40
N LEU A 52 19.84 0.24 -13.64
CA LEU A 52 20.38 -0.60 -14.71
C LEU A 52 20.48 0.21 -15.99
N THR A 53 21.52 -0.02 -16.78
CA THR A 53 21.60 0.51 -18.15
C THR A 53 21.24 -0.61 -19.12
N ILE A 54 20.31 -0.34 -20.04
CA ILE A 54 19.91 -1.24 -21.13
C ILE A 54 20.62 -0.77 -22.39
N ASP A 55 21.73 -1.44 -22.70
CA ASP A 55 22.67 -1.10 -23.78
C ASP A 55 22.91 -2.26 -24.76
N LYS A 56 22.51 -3.48 -24.42
CA LYS A 56 22.74 -4.70 -25.22
C LYS A 56 22.16 -4.65 -26.65
N ILE A 57 21.25 -3.73 -26.93
CA ILE A 57 20.63 -3.50 -28.25
C ILE A 57 21.00 -2.14 -28.86
N SER A 58 21.83 -1.35 -28.17
CA SER A 58 22.23 -0.01 -28.58
C SER A 58 23.57 -0.06 -29.31
N SER A 59 23.65 0.69 -30.41
CA SER A 59 24.86 0.95 -31.18
C SER A 59 25.17 2.44 -31.18
N ASP A 60 26.44 2.81 -31.30
CA ASP A 60 26.87 4.21 -31.47
C ASP A 60 26.30 4.86 -32.75
N GLU A 61 25.89 4.02 -33.72
CA GLU A 61 25.26 4.45 -34.97
C GLU A 61 23.74 4.67 -34.84
N ASP A 62 23.13 4.25 -33.74
CA ASP A 62 21.69 4.43 -33.52
C ASP A 62 21.36 5.91 -33.23
N LEU A 63 20.14 6.32 -33.59
CA LEU A 63 19.65 7.68 -33.31
C LEU A 63 19.56 7.97 -31.79
N TYR A 64 19.30 6.92 -31.01
CA TYR A 64 19.00 6.98 -29.59
C TYR A 64 20.00 6.12 -28.81
N GLY A 65 20.47 6.65 -27.68
CA GLY A 65 21.40 6.00 -26.77
C GLY A 65 20.74 4.95 -25.89
N PRO A 66 21.51 4.34 -24.97
CA PRO A 66 21.01 3.34 -24.04
C PRO A 66 19.99 3.93 -23.06
N VAL A 67 19.12 3.08 -22.53
CA VAL A 67 18.11 3.48 -21.53
C VAL A 67 18.66 3.27 -20.13
N ASN A 68 18.59 4.30 -19.28
CA ASN A 68 18.83 4.15 -17.85
C ASN A 68 17.50 3.83 -17.16
N PHE A 69 17.43 2.63 -16.60
CA PHE A 69 16.25 2.05 -15.98
C PHE A 69 16.39 2.02 -14.46
N THR A 70 15.50 2.73 -13.76
CA THR A 70 15.42 2.77 -12.30
C THR A 70 14.67 1.55 -11.78
N HIS A 71 15.35 0.41 -11.68
CA HIS A 71 14.72 -0.86 -11.32
C HIS A 71 14.03 -0.82 -9.95
N LYS A 72 14.66 -0.23 -8.92
CA LYS A 72 14.06 -0.12 -7.58
C LYS A 72 12.70 0.56 -7.59
N LEU A 73 12.63 1.72 -8.24
CA LEU A 73 11.38 2.47 -8.41
C LEU A 73 10.30 1.62 -9.09
N HIS A 74 10.64 0.98 -10.20
CA HIS A 74 9.67 0.15 -10.92
C HIS A 74 9.22 -1.05 -10.10
N SER A 75 10.11 -1.67 -9.32
CA SER A 75 9.74 -2.75 -8.41
C SER A 75 8.81 -2.30 -7.30
N GLU A 76 9.05 -1.13 -6.70
CA GLU A 76 8.17 -0.53 -5.68
C GLU A 76 6.78 -0.23 -6.27
N MET A 77 6.72 0.44 -7.43
CA MET A 77 5.47 0.72 -8.12
C MET A 77 4.72 -0.57 -8.51
N SER A 78 5.45 -1.63 -8.88
CA SER A 78 4.84 -2.89 -9.29
C SER A 78 4.09 -3.60 -8.16
N LEU A 79 4.41 -3.34 -6.89
CA LEU A 79 3.78 -4.01 -5.75
C LEU A 79 2.24 -3.90 -5.78
N MET A 80 1.71 -2.77 -6.25
CA MET A 80 0.26 -2.54 -6.34
C MET A 80 -0.44 -3.34 -7.46
N SER A 81 0.23 -3.58 -8.59
CA SER A 81 -0.43 -4.13 -9.80
C SER A 81 -0.02 -5.57 -10.14
N GLY A 82 0.53 -6.32 -9.17
CA GLY A 82 0.94 -7.74 -9.35
C GLY A 82 2.43 -8.05 -9.11
N GLY A 83 3.18 -7.11 -8.54
CA GLY A 83 4.58 -7.26 -8.12
C GLY A 83 5.55 -7.60 -9.24
N CYS A 84 6.57 -8.41 -8.92
CA CYS A 84 7.62 -8.78 -9.87
C CYS A 84 7.09 -9.46 -11.13
N SER A 85 5.95 -10.16 -11.03
CA SER A 85 5.33 -10.89 -12.14
C SER A 85 4.77 -9.96 -13.23
N ILE A 86 4.64 -8.65 -12.94
CA ILE A 86 4.25 -7.66 -13.94
C ILE A 86 5.26 -7.59 -15.08
N CYS A 87 6.54 -7.74 -14.77
CA CYS A 87 7.62 -7.66 -15.74
C CYS A 87 8.24 -9.04 -15.98
N HIS A 88 8.51 -9.78 -14.91
CA HIS A 88 9.11 -11.10 -14.97
C HIS A 88 8.05 -12.19 -15.12
N HIS A 89 7.51 -12.30 -16.32
CA HIS A 89 6.45 -13.25 -16.65
C HIS A 89 6.88 -14.73 -16.70
N PHE A 90 8.18 -15.02 -16.71
CA PHE A 90 8.73 -16.36 -16.64
C PHE A 90 10.07 -16.38 -15.91
N ASN A 91 10.17 -17.13 -14.81
CA ASN A 91 11.38 -17.29 -14.03
C ASN A 91 11.56 -18.76 -13.60
N PRO A 92 12.79 -19.31 -13.64
CA PRO A 92 13.13 -20.52 -12.93
C PRO A 92 12.86 -20.37 -11.41
N PRO A 93 12.57 -21.47 -10.68
CA PRO A 93 12.39 -21.41 -9.23
C PRO A 93 13.58 -20.73 -8.53
N GLY A 94 13.28 -19.72 -7.70
CA GLY A 94 14.27 -19.03 -6.88
C GLY A 94 15.23 -18.09 -7.61
N LYS A 95 15.02 -17.79 -8.90
CA LYS A 95 15.87 -16.83 -9.64
C LYS A 95 15.06 -15.93 -10.55
N ILE A 96 15.24 -14.62 -10.38
CA ILE A 96 14.73 -13.62 -11.32
C ILE A 96 15.74 -13.46 -12.46
N VAL A 97 15.33 -13.68 -13.71
CA VAL A 97 16.22 -13.61 -14.89
C VAL A 97 15.99 -12.37 -15.74
N LYS A 98 17.04 -11.95 -16.45
CA LYS A 98 16.98 -10.85 -17.43
C LYS A 98 16.17 -11.25 -18.65
N CYS A 99 15.53 -10.29 -19.31
CA CYS A 99 14.79 -10.51 -20.57
C CYS A 99 15.64 -11.23 -21.63
N SER A 100 16.93 -10.85 -21.72
CA SER A 100 17.86 -11.40 -22.70
C SER A 100 18.26 -12.87 -22.47
N HIS A 101 17.80 -13.50 -21.38
CA HIS A 101 17.93 -14.94 -21.19
C HIS A 101 17.05 -15.72 -22.17
N CYS A 102 15.90 -15.16 -22.56
CA CYS A 102 14.94 -15.81 -23.46
C CYS A 102 14.74 -15.02 -24.77
N HIS A 103 14.85 -13.69 -24.71
CA HIS A 103 14.67 -12.78 -25.84
C HIS A 103 16.02 -12.42 -26.46
N GLU A 104 16.25 -12.88 -27.69
CA GLU A 104 17.47 -12.63 -28.44
C GLU A 104 17.49 -11.24 -29.07
N THR A 105 18.67 -10.67 -29.27
CA THR A 105 18.83 -9.38 -29.98
C THR A 105 18.50 -9.51 -31.46
N ALA A 106 18.84 -10.67 -32.06
CA ALA A 106 18.53 -10.98 -33.43
C ALA A 106 17.04 -11.32 -33.59
N ARG A 107 16.40 -10.71 -34.60
CA ARG A 107 15.02 -10.99 -34.93
C ARG A 107 14.87 -12.34 -35.61
N ASP A 108 14.24 -13.29 -34.95
CA ASP A 108 13.75 -14.51 -35.58
C ASP A 108 12.33 -14.27 -36.15
N ARG A 109 12.15 -14.54 -37.46
CA ARG A 109 10.85 -14.44 -38.13
C ARG A 109 10.14 -15.79 -38.27
N LYS A 110 10.79 -16.88 -37.86
CA LYS A 110 10.23 -18.25 -37.87
C LYS A 110 9.34 -18.47 -36.66
N ASP A 111 9.84 -18.17 -35.47
CA ASP A 111 9.04 -18.14 -34.24
C ASP A 111 8.40 -16.75 -34.06
N LYS A 112 7.09 -16.66 -34.33
CA LYS A 112 6.32 -15.43 -34.19
C LYS A 112 5.69 -15.25 -32.80
N THR A 113 5.83 -16.26 -31.94
CA THR A 113 5.25 -16.25 -30.58
C THR A 113 6.14 -15.54 -29.57
N LYS A 114 7.44 -15.41 -29.88
CA LYS A 114 8.42 -14.78 -29.03
C LYS A 114 9.01 -13.53 -29.69
N PRO A 115 8.83 -12.33 -29.11
CA PRO A 115 9.46 -11.12 -29.63
C PRO A 115 10.98 -11.15 -29.45
N ASP A 116 11.67 -10.45 -30.35
CA ASP A 116 13.09 -10.08 -30.13
C ASP A 116 13.24 -9.15 -28.91
N LEU A 117 14.45 -8.99 -28.40
CA LEU A 117 14.73 -8.24 -27.18
C LEU A 117 14.26 -6.79 -27.27
N LYS A 118 14.44 -6.15 -28.43
CA LYS A 118 13.99 -4.78 -28.66
C LYS A 118 12.47 -4.69 -28.60
N ALA A 119 11.76 -5.61 -29.26
CA ALA A 119 10.31 -5.65 -29.24
C ALA A 119 9.75 -5.99 -27.84
N ALA A 120 10.41 -6.89 -27.10
CA ALA A 120 10.02 -7.27 -25.74
C ALA A 120 10.05 -6.06 -24.79
N PHE A 121 11.13 -5.26 -24.81
CA PHE A 121 11.23 -4.05 -23.99
C PHE A 121 10.16 -3.02 -24.35
N HIS A 122 10.06 -2.61 -25.61
CA HIS A 122 9.10 -1.57 -26.00
C HIS A 122 7.66 -1.99 -25.69
N ARG A 123 7.32 -3.26 -25.93
CA ARG A 123 6.02 -3.78 -25.59
C ARG A 123 5.75 -3.71 -24.09
N GLN A 124 6.65 -4.25 -23.26
CA GLN A 124 6.46 -4.28 -21.81
C GLN A 124 6.43 -2.87 -21.19
N CYS A 125 7.35 -1.99 -21.57
CA CYS A 125 7.44 -0.65 -21.02
C CYS A 125 6.30 0.23 -21.52
N MET A 126 6.10 0.30 -22.84
CA MET A 126 5.11 1.23 -23.41
C MET A 126 3.68 0.79 -23.12
N ASP A 127 3.37 -0.52 -23.15
CA ASP A 127 1.99 -0.97 -22.89
C ASP A 127 1.59 -0.66 -21.42
N CYS A 128 2.54 -0.76 -20.48
CA CYS A 128 2.32 -0.36 -19.10
C CYS A 128 2.10 1.17 -19.00
N HIS A 129 3.04 1.96 -19.52
CA HIS A 129 2.99 3.42 -19.41
C HIS A 129 1.78 4.04 -20.11
N LYS A 130 1.36 3.51 -21.27
CA LYS A 130 0.16 3.97 -21.98
C LYS A 130 -1.14 3.84 -21.19
N SER A 131 -1.16 3.01 -20.15
CA SER A 131 -2.36 2.85 -19.32
C SER A 131 -2.59 4.01 -18.37
N TRP A 132 -1.57 4.82 -18.05
CA TRP A 132 -1.66 5.89 -17.05
C TRP A 132 -0.93 7.19 -17.42
N GLU A 133 -0.04 7.18 -18.41
CA GLU A 133 0.60 8.37 -18.96
C GLU A 133 -0.15 8.88 -20.21
N GLU A 134 -0.17 10.20 -20.39
CA GLU A 134 -0.75 10.84 -21.57
C GLU A 134 0.03 10.49 -22.85
N LYS A 135 1.37 10.35 -22.75
CA LYS A 135 2.27 10.16 -23.91
C LYS A 135 3.47 9.27 -23.56
N THR A 136 3.78 8.33 -24.45
CA THR A 136 4.99 7.48 -24.39
C THR A 136 5.94 7.80 -25.54
N GLU A 137 6.63 8.93 -25.46
CA GLU A 137 7.59 9.41 -26.47
C GLU A 137 8.96 8.72 -26.32
N CYS A 138 9.74 8.69 -27.40
CA CYS A 138 11.05 8.01 -27.42
C CYS A 138 12.01 8.62 -26.40
N GLU A 139 11.99 9.95 -26.31
CA GLU A 139 12.86 10.79 -25.50
C GLU A 139 12.61 10.65 -24.00
N SER A 140 11.43 10.15 -23.60
CA SER A 140 11.12 9.85 -22.20
C SER A 140 11.95 8.68 -21.66
N CYS A 141 12.43 7.79 -22.53
CA CYS A 141 13.26 6.64 -22.17
C CYS A 141 14.71 6.76 -22.69
N HIS A 142 14.88 7.33 -23.88
CA HIS A 142 16.16 7.40 -24.58
C HIS A 142 16.69 8.82 -24.66
N SER A 143 18.01 8.96 -24.54
CA SER A 143 18.70 10.20 -24.93
C SER A 143 19.05 10.18 -26.43
N LEU A 144 18.96 11.30 -27.13
CA LEU A 144 19.43 11.42 -28.52
C LEU A 144 20.97 11.38 -28.56
N ASN A 145 21.55 10.48 -29.35
CA ASN A 145 23.01 10.34 -29.47
C ASN A 145 23.68 11.61 -30.06
N SER A 146 22.95 12.40 -30.83
CA SER A 146 23.42 13.69 -31.38
C SER A 146 23.61 14.79 -30.33
N LYS A 147 23.00 14.63 -29.14
CA LYS A 147 23.23 15.48 -27.97
C LYS A 147 24.09 14.69 -26.97
N LYS A 148 25.42 14.77 -27.11
CA LYS A 148 26.36 14.36 -26.04
C LYS A 148 26.16 15.27 -24.82
N ILE A 149 25.14 14.99 -24.02
CA ILE A 149 25.05 15.48 -22.65
C ILE A 149 25.71 14.41 -21.81
N GLU A 150 26.85 14.73 -21.21
CA GLU A 150 27.49 13.91 -20.19
C GLU A 150 26.44 13.55 -19.14
N SER A 151 25.99 12.30 -19.15
CA SER A 151 25.01 11.79 -18.18
C SER A 151 25.67 11.63 -16.81
N THR A 152 25.82 12.77 -16.13
CA THR A 152 26.03 12.84 -14.67
C THR A 152 24.75 13.28 -13.97
N VAL A 153 23.58 13.00 -14.56
CA VAL A 153 22.32 13.11 -13.82
C VAL A 153 22.21 11.88 -12.95
N LYS A 154 22.75 11.97 -11.73
CA LYS A 154 22.30 11.13 -10.62
C LYS A 154 20.80 11.42 -10.47
N ILE A 155 19.96 10.53 -11.00
CA ILE A 155 18.53 10.55 -10.72
C ILE A 155 18.42 10.26 -9.22
N LYS A 156 18.29 11.33 -8.43
CA LYS A 156 17.97 11.22 -7.01
C LYS A 156 16.58 10.58 -6.94
N ALA A 157 16.53 9.38 -6.38
CA ALA A 157 15.31 8.67 -6.04
C ALA A 157 14.60 9.34 -4.85
N GLU A 158 14.38 10.66 -4.91
CA GLU A 158 13.71 11.41 -3.85
C GLU A 158 12.35 11.87 -4.36
N LYS A 159 11.35 11.04 -4.05
CA LYS A 159 9.89 11.18 -4.25
C LYS A 159 9.41 11.07 -5.69
N VAL A 160 8.79 9.92 -6.00
CA VAL A 160 8.60 9.48 -7.39
C VAL A 160 7.15 9.24 -7.80
N HIS A 161 6.20 9.59 -6.95
CA HIS A 161 4.81 9.78 -7.36
C HIS A 161 4.24 11.05 -6.70
N PRO A 162 3.36 11.80 -7.38
CA PRO A 162 2.61 12.87 -6.75
C PRO A 162 1.87 12.36 -5.51
N GLU A 163 1.67 13.24 -4.53
CA GLU A 163 0.84 12.92 -3.38
C GLU A 163 -0.59 12.63 -3.88
N VAL A 164 -1.03 11.37 -3.72
CA VAL A 164 -2.36 10.95 -4.14
C VAL A 164 -3.36 11.51 -3.14
N LYS A 165 -4.31 12.33 -3.62
CA LYS A 165 -5.40 12.84 -2.78
C LYS A 165 -6.37 11.71 -2.45
N ILE A 166 -6.30 11.21 -1.22
CA ILE A 166 -7.18 10.16 -0.71
C ILE A 166 -8.54 10.77 -0.34
N PRO A 167 -9.67 10.21 -0.80
CA PRO A 167 -10.99 10.67 -0.39
C PRO A 167 -11.21 10.36 1.09
N GLN A 168 -11.62 11.33 1.91
CA GLN A 168 -11.73 11.12 3.37
C GLN A 168 -12.68 9.96 3.74
N ARG A 169 -13.80 9.83 3.02
CA ARG A 169 -14.79 8.77 3.20
C ARG A 169 -15.50 8.44 1.90
N VAL A 170 -16.02 7.22 1.82
CA VAL A 170 -16.92 6.73 0.78
C VAL A 170 -18.18 6.21 1.44
N ILE A 171 -19.33 6.50 0.84
CA ILE A 171 -20.63 6.06 1.31
C ILE A 171 -21.18 5.11 0.24
N TYR A 172 -21.50 3.90 0.66
CA TYR A 172 -22.17 2.90 -0.18
C TYR A 172 -23.64 2.85 0.22
N GLU A 173 -24.51 3.09 -0.76
CA GLU A 173 -25.93 2.79 -0.64
C GLU A 173 -26.14 1.32 -0.96
N THR A 174 -26.90 0.62 -0.12
CA THR A 174 -27.09 -0.83 -0.19
C THR A 174 -28.57 -1.17 -0.08
N ASP A 175 -28.98 -2.25 -0.73
CA ASP A 175 -30.35 -2.77 -0.68
C ASP A 175 -30.62 -3.62 0.58
N TYR A 176 -29.80 -3.52 1.62
CA TYR A 176 -29.98 -4.27 2.87
C TYR A 176 -31.01 -3.59 3.78
N ASP A 177 -32.12 -4.28 4.04
CA ASP A 177 -33.30 -3.72 4.71
C ASP A 177 -33.04 -3.18 6.12
N GLU A 178 -32.15 -3.81 6.89
CA GLU A 178 -31.84 -3.40 8.28
C GLU A 178 -30.74 -2.33 8.36
N GLY A 179 -30.17 -1.93 7.21
CA GLY A 179 -29.10 -0.93 7.15
C GLY A 179 -28.75 -0.59 5.72
N SER A 180 -29.34 0.49 5.21
CA SER A 180 -29.19 0.91 3.82
C SER A 180 -27.86 1.61 3.52
N VAL A 181 -27.03 1.88 4.53
CA VAL A 181 -25.80 2.66 4.38
C VAL A 181 -24.61 1.93 4.98
N VAL A 182 -23.55 1.80 4.20
CA VAL A 182 -22.21 1.41 4.68
C VAL A 182 -21.28 2.62 4.50
N THR A 183 -20.66 3.05 5.59
CA THR A 183 -19.70 4.17 5.56
C THR A 183 -18.28 3.64 5.69
N TYR A 184 -17.45 3.91 4.69
CA TYR A 184 -16.03 3.59 4.70
C TYR A 184 -15.20 4.87 4.88
N PHE A 185 -14.33 4.90 5.89
CA PHE A 185 -13.41 6.01 6.14
C PHE A 185 -12.01 5.64 5.67
N HIS A 186 -11.54 6.21 4.56
CA HIS A 186 -10.19 5.93 4.09
C HIS A 186 -9.15 6.39 5.11
N ASN A 187 -9.34 7.57 5.71
CA ASN A 187 -8.38 8.11 6.68
C ASN A 187 -8.21 7.20 7.91
N ASP A 188 -9.30 6.56 8.36
CA ASP A 188 -9.21 5.60 9.47
C ASP A 188 -8.35 4.40 9.05
N HIS A 189 -8.52 3.90 7.83
CA HIS A 189 -7.78 2.73 7.34
C HIS A 189 -6.33 3.04 6.98
N SER A 190 -6.09 4.08 6.18
CA SER A 190 -4.75 4.46 5.72
C SER A 190 -3.92 5.13 6.81
N SER A 191 -4.52 6.03 7.59
CA SER A 191 -3.76 6.91 8.49
C SER A 191 -3.81 6.47 9.94
N LEU A 192 -4.97 5.99 10.44
CA LEU A 192 -5.09 5.57 11.84
C LEU A 192 -4.69 4.11 12.05
N PHE A 193 -5.16 3.20 11.18
CA PHE A 193 -4.81 1.78 11.22
C PHE A 193 -3.54 1.45 10.43
N ASN A 194 -2.96 2.45 9.76
CA ASN A 194 -1.69 2.38 9.05
C ASN A 194 -1.66 1.22 8.02
N LEU A 195 -2.74 1.08 7.25
CA LEU A 195 -2.79 0.17 6.12
C LEU A 195 -2.16 0.81 4.88
N GLU A 196 -1.41 0.02 4.13
CA GLU A 196 -0.79 0.45 2.89
C GLU A 196 -1.82 0.46 1.75
N CYS A 197 -1.61 1.31 0.73
CA CYS A 197 -2.51 1.36 -0.43
C CYS A 197 -2.66 -0.01 -1.11
N SER A 198 -1.57 -0.78 -1.18
CA SER A 198 -1.56 -2.13 -1.75
C SER A 198 -2.33 -3.16 -0.93
N ASP A 199 -2.68 -2.88 0.33
CA ASP A 199 -3.47 -3.83 1.14
C ASP A 199 -4.94 -3.87 0.69
N CYS A 200 -5.42 -2.83 -0.01
CA CYS A 200 -6.80 -2.74 -0.50
C CYS A 200 -6.92 -2.60 -2.02
N HIS A 201 -5.91 -2.02 -2.66
CA HIS A 201 -5.84 -1.80 -4.10
C HIS A 201 -4.86 -2.77 -4.78
N ASP A 202 -4.63 -3.95 -4.20
CA ASP A 202 -3.90 -5.00 -4.89
C ASP A 202 -4.66 -5.38 -6.16
N GLN A 203 -3.95 -5.41 -7.29
CA GLN A 203 -4.52 -5.71 -8.62
C GLN A 203 -5.35 -4.58 -9.23
N GLU A 204 -5.39 -3.39 -8.62
CA GLU A 204 -5.88 -2.22 -9.34
C GLU A 204 -4.85 -1.70 -10.35
N SER A 205 -5.38 -1.08 -11.40
CA SER A 205 -4.53 -0.45 -12.42
C SER A 205 -4.13 0.95 -11.96
N CYS A 206 -2.92 1.39 -12.31
CA CYS A 206 -2.43 2.74 -12.00
C CYS A 206 -3.40 3.83 -12.53
N ALA A 207 -4.09 3.54 -13.65
CA ALA A 207 -5.10 4.40 -14.25
C ALA A 207 -6.24 4.76 -13.29
N ASN A 208 -6.60 3.87 -12.36
CA ASN A 208 -7.65 4.13 -11.37
C ASN A 208 -7.32 5.35 -10.49
N CYS A 209 -6.03 5.57 -10.22
CA CYS A 209 -5.57 6.71 -9.43
C CYS A 209 -5.17 7.90 -10.30
N HIS A 210 -4.53 7.65 -11.45
CA HIS A 210 -3.87 8.67 -12.29
C HIS A 210 -4.71 9.21 -13.46
N ALA A 211 -5.83 8.59 -13.84
CA ALA A 211 -6.67 9.12 -14.91
C ALA A 211 -7.36 10.42 -14.49
N GLU A 212 -7.35 11.45 -15.37
CA GLU A 212 -8.09 12.70 -15.17
C GLU A 212 -9.60 12.47 -15.04
N ILE A 213 -10.11 11.40 -15.66
CA ILE A 213 -11.49 10.95 -15.56
C ILE A 213 -11.48 9.51 -15.06
N ARG A 214 -11.81 9.33 -13.77
CA ARG A 214 -12.07 8.01 -13.20
C ARG A 214 -13.39 7.51 -13.76
N LEU A 215 -13.33 6.58 -14.71
CA LEU A 215 -14.50 5.80 -15.09
C LEU A 215 -14.91 4.96 -13.89
N GLU A 216 -16.18 5.03 -13.50
CA GLU A 216 -16.72 4.20 -12.42
C GLU A 216 -16.34 2.74 -12.69
N SER A 217 -15.54 2.16 -11.79
CA SER A 217 -15.20 0.76 -11.86
C SER A 217 -16.50 -0.05 -11.83
N ILE A 218 -16.67 -0.94 -12.81
CA ILE A 218 -17.76 -1.92 -12.88
C ILE A 218 -17.97 -2.49 -11.48
N LYS A 219 -19.23 -2.48 -11.01
CA LYS A 219 -19.70 -2.94 -9.68
C LYS A 219 -19.11 -4.30 -9.29
N ALA A 220 -17.86 -4.31 -8.83
CA ALA A 220 -17.31 -5.41 -8.07
C ALA A 220 -18.01 -5.41 -6.72
N ASP A 221 -18.30 -6.61 -6.19
CA ASP A 221 -18.90 -6.74 -4.87
C ASP A 221 -17.97 -6.09 -3.83
N PRO A 222 -18.40 -5.02 -3.14
CA PRO A 222 -17.57 -4.37 -2.13
C PRO A 222 -17.13 -5.32 -1.01
N HIS A 223 -17.87 -6.41 -0.78
CA HIS A 223 -17.49 -7.41 0.24
C HIS A 223 -16.18 -8.11 -0.08
N GLU A 224 -15.82 -8.33 -1.35
CA GLU A 224 -14.61 -9.05 -1.72
C GLU A 224 -13.36 -8.39 -1.10
N ARG A 225 -13.28 -7.05 -1.19
CA ARG A 225 -12.18 -6.26 -0.62
C ARG A 225 -12.21 -6.21 0.91
N CYS A 226 -13.40 -6.09 1.48
CA CYS A 226 -13.56 -6.01 2.94
C CYS A 226 -13.31 -7.35 3.64
N SER A 227 -13.64 -8.46 2.98
CA SER A 227 -13.66 -9.82 3.54
C SER A 227 -12.28 -10.31 3.98
N THR A 228 -11.21 -9.75 3.41
CA THR A 228 -9.82 -10.04 3.80
C THR A 228 -9.56 -9.73 5.27
N CYS A 229 -10.22 -8.71 5.83
CA CYS A 229 -10.00 -8.24 7.20
C CYS A 229 -11.26 -8.29 8.07
N HIS A 230 -12.45 -8.16 7.46
CA HIS A 230 -13.73 -8.09 8.15
C HIS A 230 -14.60 -9.32 7.88
N ASP A 231 -15.38 -9.73 8.87
CA ASP A 231 -16.42 -10.74 8.69
C ASP A 231 -17.62 -10.12 7.96
N THR A 232 -17.68 -10.37 6.65
CA THR A 232 -18.75 -9.93 5.75
C THR A 232 -19.87 -10.97 5.61
N GLU A 233 -19.81 -12.11 6.31
CA GLU A 233 -20.76 -13.20 6.16
C GLU A 233 -21.81 -13.24 7.27
N ASN A 234 -21.41 -12.96 8.53
CA ASN A 234 -22.28 -13.25 9.69
C ASN A 234 -22.74 -12.02 10.48
N ASN A 235 -22.06 -10.88 10.35
CA ASN A 235 -22.28 -9.70 11.20
C ASN A 235 -22.64 -8.44 10.38
N CYS A 236 -23.60 -8.56 9.47
CA CYS A 236 -23.97 -7.52 8.50
C CYS A 236 -24.23 -6.15 9.16
N ASN A 237 -24.93 -6.14 10.29
CA ASN A 237 -25.28 -4.94 11.05
C ASN A 237 -24.09 -4.17 11.65
N LYS A 238 -22.87 -4.73 11.63
CA LYS A 238 -21.65 -4.00 12.04
C LYS A 238 -21.25 -2.97 10.98
N CYS A 239 -21.45 -3.29 9.71
CA CYS A 239 -21.12 -2.42 8.58
C CYS A 239 -22.35 -1.70 8.05
N HIS A 240 -23.48 -2.41 7.91
CA HIS A 240 -24.74 -1.87 7.45
C HIS A 240 -25.47 -1.14 8.57
N LYS A 241 -25.59 0.18 8.45
CA LYS A 241 -26.25 1.08 9.40
C LYS A 241 -27.40 1.82 8.71
N SER A 242 -28.37 2.25 9.52
CA SER A 242 -29.48 3.09 9.04
C SER A 242 -29.06 4.55 8.80
N GLU A 243 -27.93 4.97 9.35
CA GLU A 243 -27.38 6.31 9.20
C GLU A 243 -25.86 6.25 8.96
N ILE A 244 -25.31 7.36 8.44
CA ILE A 244 -23.87 7.49 8.20
C ILE A 244 -23.12 7.32 9.52
N ALA A 245 -22.20 6.37 9.55
CA ALA A 245 -21.40 6.11 10.74
C ALA A 245 -20.47 7.29 11.06
N ARG A 246 -20.07 7.42 12.32
CA ARG A 246 -19.02 8.36 12.74
C ARG A 246 -17.63 7.72 12.53
N PRO A 247 -16.57 8.54 12.34
CA PRO A 247 -15.19 8.06 12.34
C PRO A 247 -14.87 7.25 13.61
N PHE A 248 -13.83 6.43 13.52
CA PHE A 248 -13.37 5.66 14.67
C PHE A 248 -12.96 6.57 15.83
N ASP A 249 -13.44 6.20 17.02
CA ASP A 249 -13.05 6.81 18.28
C ASP A 249 -12.84 5.68 19.30
N HIS A 250 -11.63 5.59 19.84
CA HIS A 250 -11.25 4.48 20.71
C HIS A 250 -12.10 4.46 21.98
N LYS A 251 -12.40 5.62 22.58
CA LYS A 251 -13.20 5.75 23.80
C LYS A 251 -14.64 5.35 23.56
N ILE A 252 -15.26 5.81 22.48
CA ILE A 252 -16.65 5.50 22.16
C ILE A 252 -16.79 4.01 21.81
N LYS A 253 -15.82 3.43 21.11
CA LYS A 253 -15.88 2.03 20.66
C LYS A 253 -15.55 1.02 21.75
N THR A 254 -14.61 1.34 22.65
CA THR A 254 -14.09 0.38 23.64
C THR A 254 -14.36 0.77 25.09
N GLY A 255 -14.73 2.03 25.34
CA GLY A 255 -14.78 2.62 26.69
C GLY A 255 -13.43 3.13 27.21
N PHE A 256 -12.31 2.80 26.55
CA PHE A 256 -10.97 3.18 26.99
C PHE A 256 -10.49 4.45 26.29
N ASP A 257 -10.24 5.51 27.05
CA ASP A 257 -9.80 6.80 26.53
C ASP A 257 -8.28 6.88 26.40
N ILE A 258 -7.78 6.75 25.16
CA ILE A 258 -6.36 6.86 24.86
C ILE A 258 -5.87 8.32 24.78
N ALA A 259 -6.76 9.29 24.56
CA ALA A 259 -6.37 10.65 24.23
C ALA A 259 -5.69 11.39 25.39
N THR A 260 -5.86 10.90 26.63
CA THR A 260 -5.30 11.56 27.82
C THR A 260 -3.84 11.19 28.08
N TYR A 261 -3.48 9.89 27.99
CA TYR A 261 -2.16 9.38 28.39
C TYR A 261 -1.44 8.59 27.29
N HIS A 262 -2.17 8.12 26.27
CA HIS A 262 -1.66 7.19 25.26
C HIS A 262 -1.82 7.74 23.84
N SER A 263 -2.07 9.05 23.70
CA SER A 263 -2.31 9.70 22.40
C SER A 263 -1.13 9.56 21.44
N ASP A 264 0.07 9.48 22.00
CA ASP A 264 1.33 9.44 21.26
C ASP A 264 1.82 8.01 21.01
N LEU A 265 1.11 7.01 21.54
CA LEU A 265 1.46 5.60 21.32
C LEU A 265 0.94 5.11 19.97
N SER A 266 1.75 4.32 19.30
CA SER A 266 1.29 3.57 18.12
C SER A 266 0.29 2.49 18.54
N CYS A 267 -0.64 2.15 17.65
CA CYS A 267 -1.61 1.07 17.90
C CYS A 267 -0.91 -0.26 18.25
N ALA A 268 0.29 -0.50 17.69
CA ALA A 268 1.10 -1.68 17.91
C ALA A 268 1.74 -1.74 19.31
N GLU A 269 1.73 -0.65 20.08
CA GLU A 269 2.16 -0.68 21.47
C GLU A 269 1.25 -1.55 22.33
N CYS A 270 -0.05 -1.56 22.04
CA CYS A 270 -1.03 -2.42 22.71
C CYS A 270 -1.40 -3.63 21.84
N HIS A 271 -1.71 -3.41 20.56
CA HIS A 271 -2.18 -4.45 19.64
C HIS A 271 -1.01 -5.13 18.92
N LYS A 272 -0.38 -6.09 19.61
CA LYS A 272 0.82 -6.79 19.10
C LYS A 272 0.59 -7.64 17.84
N THR A 273 -0.65 -8.01 17.54
CA THR A 273 -0.98 -8.74 16.31
C THR A 273 -1.36 -7.75 15.23
N GLN A 274 -0.55 -7.69 14.17
CA GLN A 274 -0.80 -6.80 13.04
C GLN A 274 -2.18 -7.06 12.42
N ASN A 275 -2.89 -5.98 12.05
CA ASN A 275 -4.21 -5.99 11.41
C ASN A 275 -5.31 -6.72 12.20
N LYS A 276 -5.09 -6.97 13.50
CA LYS A 276 -6.07 -7.64 14.37
C LYS A 276 -6.22 -6.90 15.70
N PHE A 277 -7.25 -6.09 15.78
CA PHE A 277 -7.60 -5.32 16.98
C PHE A 277 -8.55 -6.12 17.87
N SER A 278 -8.02 -7.09 18.60
CA SER A 278 -8.78 -7.83 19.62
C SER A 278 -8.92 -7.01 20.89
N GLY A 279 -10.03 -7.21 21.63
CA GLY A 279 -10.24 -6.60 22.94
C GLY A 279 -9.14 -7.00 23.93
N LEU A 280 -8.52 -5.99 24.54
CA LEU A 280 -7.54 -6.12 25.61
C LEU A 280 -8.21 -5.74 26.94
N LYS A 281 -7.70 -6.26 28.05
CA LYS A 281 -8.11 -5.79 29.37
C LYS A 281 -7.48 -4.40 29.61
N PRO A 282 -8.26 -3.39 30.04
CA PRO A 282 -7.77 -2.02 30.25
C PRO A 282 -6.99 -1.84 31.56
N ASP A 283 -6.71 -2.93 32.28
CA ASP A 283 -5.96 -2.90 33.54
C ASP A 283 -4.53 -2.38 33.28
N CYS A 284 -4.13 -1.32 33.98
CA CYS A 284 -2.85 -0.64 33.73
C CYS A 284 -1.66 -1.61 33.78
N VAL A 285 -1.68 -2.56 34.73
CA VAL A 285 -0.63 -3.56 34.93
C VAL A 285 -0.51 -4.56 33.78
N VAL A 286 -1.55 -4.77 32.97
CA VAL A 286 -1.49 -5.70 31.83
C VAL A 286 -0.43 -5.25 30.83
N CYS A 287 -0.24 -3.94 30.66
CA CYS A 287 0.81 -3.37 29.82
C CYS A 287 1.97 -2.80 30.65
N HIS A 288 1.69 -2.21 31.81
CA HIS A 288 2.67 -1.57 32.71
C HIS A 288 2.92 -2.40 33.97
N SER A 289 3.34 -3.65 33.81
CA SER A 289 3.85 -4.45 34.94
C SER A 289 5.31 -4.10 35.23
N THR A 290 5.63 -3.77 36.48
CA THR A 290 7.01 -3.84 36.97
C THR A 290 7.33 -5.24 37.50
N SER A 291 8.62 -5.56 37.66
CA SER A 291 9.09 -6.89 38.08
C SER A 291 8.59 -7.34 39.47
N ASP A 292 8.12 -6.39 40.27
CA ASP A 292 7.53 -6.55 41.60
C ASP A 292 5.99 -6.51 41.61
N GLY A 293 5.34 -6.37 40.45
CA GLY A 293 3.87 -6.44 40.32
C GLY A 293 3.11 -5.16 40.65
N TYR A 294 3.82 -4.02 40.80
CA TYR A 294 3.23 -2.72 41.09
C TYR A 294 3.06 -1.85 39.83
N PHE A 295 2.22 -0.82 39.90
CA PHE A 295 2.08 0.19 38.86
C PHE A 295 2.87 1.44 39.23
N ASN A 296 3.79 1.87 38.37
CA ASN A 296 4.56 3.08 38.60
C ASN A 296 3.79 4.35 38.17
N HIS A 297 3.21 5.06 39.13
CA HIS A 297 2.47 6.32 38.89
C HIS A 297 3.32 7.43 38.25
N SER A 298 4.64 7.33 38.28
CA SER A 298 5.52 8.29 37.60
C SER A 298 5.17 8.40 36.11
N ILE A 299 4.66 7.34 35.47
CA ILE A 299 4.25 7.38 34.06
C ILE A 299 3.04 8.30 33.81
N THR A 300 2.25 8.60 34.84
CA THR A 300 1.12 9.55 34.76
C THR A 300 1.52 10.97 35.18
N GLY A 301 2.83 11.21 35.42
CA GLY A 301 3.38 12.51 35.81
C GLY A 301 3.32 12.80 37.31
N ILE A 302 3.00 11.79 38.14
CA ILE A 302 2.93 11.92 39.60
C ILE A 302 3.78 10.85 40.25
N LYS A 303 4.78 11.27 41.02
CA LYS A 303 5.51 10.37 41.90
C LYS A 303 4.83 10.35 43.26
N LEU A 304 4.23 9.21 43.62
CA LEU A 304 3.63 9.02 44.94
C LEU A 304 4.71 9.09 46.04
N ASP A 305 4.34 9.63 47.20
CA ASP A 305 5.20 9.62 48.38
C ASP A 305 5.26 8.24 49.05
N GLU A 306 6.13 8.10 50.06
CA GLU A 306 6.37 6.84 50.78
C GLU A 306 5.12 6.27 51.45
N THR A 307 4.12 7.09 51.77
CA THR A 307 2.87 6.62 52.38
C THR A 307 1.88 6.19 51.30
N HIS A 308 1.69 7.01 50.26
CA HIS A 308 0.68 6.75 49.23
C HIS A 308 1.00 5.57 48.33
N VAL A 309 2.28 5.21 48.19
CA VAL A 309 2.71 4.04 47.42
C VAL A 309 2.28 2.71 48.03
N GLU A 310 1.94 2.67 49.33
CA GLU A 310 1.54 1.44 50.03
C GLU A 310 0.04 1.09 49.86
N PHE A 311 -0.79 2.04 49.40
CA PHE A 311 -2.22 1.81 49.24
C PHE A 311 -2.57 1.03 47.96
N TYR A 312 -3.67 0.29 48.01
CA TYR A 312 -4.21 -0.37 46.83
C TYR A 312 -4.90 0.64 45.91
N CYS A 313 -4.94 0.34 44.62
CA CYS A 313 -5.53 1.22 43.61
C CYS A 313 -6.95 1.68 43.97
N GLU A 314 -7.75 0.79 44.55
CA GLU A 314 -9.15 1.04 44.92
C GLU A 314 -9.33 2.00 46.10
N ASN A 315 -8.29 2.22 46.91
CA ASN A 315 -8.32 3.22 47.98
C ASN A 315 -8.39 4.66 47.43
N CYS A 316 -7.93 4.89 46.21
CA CYS A 316 -8.02 6.19 45.55
C CYS A 316 -8.94 6.16 44.32
N HIS A 317 -8.92 5.07 43.56
CA HIS A 317 -9.71 4.86 42.36
C HIS A 317 -10.89 3.93 42.64
N GLN A 318 -11.98 4.51 43.13
CA GLN A 318 -13.22 3.78 43.41
C GLN A 318 -13.69 2.97 42.19
N ASP A 319 -14.13 1.74 42.44
CA ASP A 319 -14.54 0.76 41.43
C ASP A 319 -13.47 0.46 40.36
N LYS A 320 -12.20 0.84 40.61
CA LYS A 320 -11.10 0.80 39.63
C LYS A 320 -11.42 1.62 38.36
N ASP A 321 -12.25 2.67 38.49
CA ASP A 321 -12.53 3.61 37.42
C ASP A 321 -11.42 4.69 37.36
N TYR A 322 -10.35 4.37 36.61
CA TYR A 322 -9.21 5.26 36.41
C TYR A 322 -9.50 6.47 35.50
N SER A 323 -10.70 6.55 34.90
CA SER A 323 -11.13 7.72 34.14
C SER A 323 -11.62 8.87 35.02
N ARG A 324 -11.89 8.58 36.30
CA ARG A 324 -12.35 9.56 37.28
C ARG A 324 -11.20 10.07 38.14
N LYS A 325 -11.43 11.24 38.74
CA LYS A 325 -10.51 11.81 39.73
C LYS A 325 -10.44 10.88 40.94
N PRO A 326 -9.24 10.70 41.54
CA PRO A 326 -9.10 9.93 42.75
C PRO A 326 -9.85 10.59 43.91
N ILE A 327 -10.33 9.76 44.82
CA ILE A 327 -11.06 10.18 46.01
C ILE A 327 -10.05 10.42 47.14
N CYS A 328 -10.10 11.62 47.73
CA CYS A 328 -9.21 12.01 48.83
C CYS A 328 -9.95 12.09 50.17
N ASN A 329 -11.24 12.41 50.14
CA ASN A 329 -12.05 12.72 51.32
C ASN A 329 -12.43 11.51 52.18
N GLU A 330 -12.11 10.28 51.75
CA GLU A 330 -12.23 9.10 52.62
C GLU A 330 -11.16 9.06 53.70
N CYS A 331 -10.01 9.70 53.45
CA CYS A 331 -8.87 9.75 54.38
C CYS A 331 -8.50 11.17 54.84
N HIS A 332 -8.93 12.20 54.10
CA HIS A 332 -8.58 13.59 54.33
C HIS A 332 -9.81 14.49 54.53
N ASP A 333 -9.59 15.67 55.11
CA ASP A 333 -10.60 16.71 55.22
C ASP A 333 -11.03 17.23 53.82
N ASP A 334 -12.23 17.83 53.75
CA ASP A 334 -12.89 18.24 52.48
C ASP A 334 -12.11 19.27 51.64
N ASP A 335 -11.10 19.92 52.21
CA ASP A 335 -10.23 20.88 51.52
C ASP A 335 -9.15 20.21 50.66
N ILE A 336 -8.85 18.93 50.91
CA ILE A 336 -7.88 18.14 50.13
C ILE A 336 -8.59 17.42 49.00
N SER A 337 -8.29 17.84 47.76
CA SER A 337 -8.85 17.21 46.57
C SER A 337 -7.89 17.23 45.39
N PHE A 338 -8.02 16.28 44.47
CA PHE A 338 -7.28 16.27 43.21
C PHE A 338 -8.02 17.12 42.15
N PRO A 339 -7.34 17.99 41.37
CA PRO A 339 -5.88 18.09 41.20
C PRO A 339 -5.20 19.20 42.02
N THR A 340 -5.91 19.88 42.92
CA THR A 340 -5.37 21.01 43.71
C THR A 340 -4.30 20.56 44.71
N SER A 341 -4.54 19.41 45.34
CA SER A 341 -3.57 18.67 46.16
C SER A 341 -3.26 17.36 45.46
N ILE A 342 -2.01 16.89 45.57
CA ILE A 342 -1.58 15.63 44.99
C ILE A 342 -0.90 14.75 46.05
N PRO A 343 -1.05 13.42 45.98
CA PRO A 343 -0.45 12.47 46.92
C PRO A 343 1.05 12.24 46.63
N GLY A 344 1.86 13.30 46.68
CA GLY A 344 3.29 13.27 46.38
C GLY A 344 3.73 14.48 45.56
N GLU A 345 4.56 14.25 44.53
CA GLU A 345 5.17 15.32 43.72
C GLU A 345 4.87 15.16 42.22
N ARG A 346 4.70 16.29 41.52
CA ARG A 346 4.61 16.29 40.04
C ARG A 346 6.00 16.13 39.46
N ILE A 347 6.12 15.22 38.51
CA ILE A 347 7.35 15.03 37.74
C ILE A 347 7.13 15.44 36.29
N LYS A 348 8.21 15.87 35.64
CA LYS A 348 8.20 16.32 34.24
C LYS A 348 8.37 15.17 33.27
#